data_AF-G7Z9T8-F1
#
_entry.id   AF-G7Z9T8-F1
#
_cell.length_a   1.000
_cell.length_b   1.000
_cell.length_c   1.000
_cell.angle_alpha   90.00
_cell.angle_beta   90.00
_cell.angle_gamma   90.00
#
_symmetry.space_group_name_H-M   'P 1'
#
loop_
_entity.id
_entity.type
_entity.pdbx_description
1 polymer ?
#
loop_
_entity_poly.entity_id
_entity_poly.type
_entity_poly.pdbx_seq_one_letter_code
_entity_poly.pdbx_strand_id
1 'polypeptide(L)'
;MSMPRSDRTGTLLAALAVAAVLAGTPLPAAAYDGTNCKAPGNCWEPKPGYPAKIAGSKYDPKHDPMELNKQQESIKAMDERNRQRVDHFKKTGTFIYDVKKIPKQ
;
A
#
# COMPACT_ATOMS: atom_id res chain seq x y z
N MET A 1 1.41 -63.22 11.91
CA MET A 1 1.97 -62.11 11.10
C MET A 1 2.60 -61.09 12.04
N SER A 2 3.92 -61.09 12.15
CA SER A 2 4.67 -60.18 13.03
C SER A 2 5.51 -59.25 12.17
N MET A 3 5.06 -58.00 12.01
CA MET A 3 5.90 -56.94 11.43
C MET A 3 7.14 -56.74 12.33
N PRO A 4 8.35 -56.61 11.75
CA PRO A 4 9.56 -56.39 12.53
C PRO A 4 9.47 -55.07 13.30
N ARG A 5 9.70 -55.15 14.61
CA ARG A 5 9.63 -54.03 15.58
C ARG A 5 10.66 -52.91 15.30
N SER A 6 11.58 -53.13 14.36
CA SER A 6 12.72 -52.25 14.04
C SER A 6 12.37 -51.08 13.12
N ASP A 7 11.29 -51.15 12.33
CA ASP A 7 10.94 -50.06 11.39
C ASP A 7 10.30 -48.86 12.07
N ARG A 8 9.51 -49.09 13.14
CA ARG A 8 8.73 -48.03 13.80
C ARG A 8 9.59 -46.96 14.43
N THR A 9 10.74 -47.34 15.00
CA THR A 9 11.65 -46.41 15.68
C THR A 9 12.35 -45.49 14.68
N GLY A 10 12.75 -46.03 13.52
CA GLY A 10 13.33 -45.25 12.43
C GLY A 10 12.33 -44.27 11.81
N THR A 11 11.08 -44.71 11.59
CA THR A 11 10.00 -43.85 11.11
C THR A 11 9.65 -42.74 12.12
N LEU A 12 9.64 -43.05 13.42
CA LEU A 12 9.38 -42.07 14.48
C LEU A 12 10.49 -41.01 14.57
N LEU A 13 11.76 -41.42 14.48
CA LEU A 13 12.90 -40.50 14.50
C LEU A 13 12.92 -39.60 13.25
N ALA A 14 12.62 -40.16 12.08
CA ALA A 14 12.49 -39.38 10.85
C ALA A 14 11.32 -38.39 10.91
N ALA A 15 10.17 -38.80 11.46
CA ALA A 15 9.01 -37.92 11.65
C ALA A 15 9.30 -36.78 12.64
N LEU A 16 10.02 -37.06 13.73
CA LEU A 16 10.46 -36.05 14.70
C LEU A 16 11.45 -35.06 14.08
N ALA A 17 12.38 -35.52 13.23
CA ALA A 17 13.33 -34.66 12.54
C ALA A 17 12.64 -33.73 11.53
N VAL A 18 11.67 -34.22 10.76
CA VAL A 18 10.87 -33.41 9.84
C VAL A 18 10.01 -32.40 10.60
N ALA A 19 9.39 -32.79 11.72
CA ALA A 19 8.61 -31.90 12.58
C ALA A 19 9.49 -30.79 13.20
N ALA A 20 10.72 -31.10 13.60
CA ALA A 20 11.66 -30.10 14.12
C ALA A 20 12.09 -29.07 13.05
N VAL A 21 12.29 -29.51 11.80
CA VAL A 21 12.60 -28.62 10.67
C VAL A 21 11.39 -27.72 10.33
N LEU A 22 10.18 -28.28 10.32
CA LEU A 22 8.95 -27.51 10.08
C LEU A 22 8.65 -26.51 11.21
N ALA A 23 8.92 -26.87 12.46
CA ALA A 23 8.72 -25.99 13.62
C ALA A 23 9.79 -24.87 13.72
N GLY A 24 11.00 -25.09 13.18
CA GLY A 24 12.10 -24.13 13.23
C GLY A 24 12.15 -23.14 12.06
N THR A 25 11.33 -23.34 11.02
CA THR A 25 11.27 -22.42 9.88
C THR A 25 10.17 -21.38 10.12
N PRO A 26 10.51 -20.09 10.32
CA PRO A 26 9.49 -19.06 10.39
C PRO A 26 8.80 -19.00 9.04
N LEU A 27 7.53 -19.43 8.96
CA LEU A 27 6.71 -19.28 7.75
C LEU A 27 6.56 -17.76 7.50
N PRO A 28 7.25 -17.15 6.52
CA PRO A 28 7.21 -15.70 6.33
C PRO A 28 5.83 -15.19 5.91
N ALA A 29 4.94 -16.10 5.48
CA ALA A 29 3.55 -15.80 5.12
C ALA A 29 2.64 -15.49 6.33
N ALA A 30 3.04 -15.83 7.56
CA ALA A 30 2.18 -15.70 8.74
C ALA A 30 2.38 -14.42 9.56
N ALA A 31 3.35 -13.55 9.23
CA ALA A 31 3.73 -12.45 10.12
C ALA A 31 3.12 -11.09 9.79
N TYR A 32 2.43 -10.97 8.64
CA TYR A 32 1.48 -9.89 8.33
C TYR A 32 0.41 -10.49 7.43
N ASP A 33 -0.66 -10.96 8.06
CA ASP A 33 -1.79 -11.64 7.41
C ASP A 33 -3.01 -10.73 7.19
N GLY A 34 -2.96 -9.50 7.72
CA GLY A 34 -4.00 -8.48 7.59
C GLY A 34 -5.16 -8.61 8.59
N THR A 35 -5.06 -9.49 9.59
CA THR A 35 -6.15 -9.74 10.55
C THR A 35 -5.98 -9.02 11.90
N ASN A 36 -4.77 -8.56 12.23
CA ASN A 36 -4.48 -7.81 13.45
C ASN A 36 -4.71 -6.31 13.26
N CYS A 37 -5.80 -5.78 13.82
CA CYS A 37 -6.21 -4.39 13.63
C CYS A 37 -5.97 -3.53 14.87
N LYS A 38 -5.14 -2.48 14.73
CA LYS A 38 -4.87 -1.47 15.78
C LYS A 38 -6.10 -0.61 16.08
N ALA A 39 -6.94 -0.42 15.06
CA ALA A 39 -8.24 0.24 15.11
C ALA A 39 -9.09 -0.28 13.93
N PRO A 40 -10.43 -0.10 13.95
CA PRO A 40 -11.28 -0.45 12.81
C PRO A 40 -10.77 0.18 11.51
N GLY A 41 -10.50 -0.66 10.49
CA GLY A 41 -9.97 -0.22 9.19
C GLY A 41 -8.46 0.03 9.14
N ASN A 42 -7.72 -0.16 10.23
CA ASN A 42 -6.26 -0.04 10.27
C ASN A 42 -5.61 -1.32 10.81
N CYS A 43 -5.30 -2.23 9.89
CA CYS A 43 -4.71 -3.53 10.20
C CYS A 43 -3.27 -3.67 9.70
N TRP A 44 -2.60 -2.54 9.40
CA TRP A 44 -1.23 -2.56 8.86
C TRP A 44 -0.18 -2.88 9.93
N GLU A 45 0.74 -3.79 9.58
CA GLU A 45 1.92 -4.16 10.37
C GLU A 45 3.16 -4.28 9.45
N PRO A 46 4.37 -3.98 9.96
CA PRO A 46 5.59 -4.26 9.22
C PRO A 46 5.85 -5.77 9.16
N LYS A 47 6.29 -6.27 8.00
CA LYS A 47 6.81 -7.63 7.88
C LYS A 47 8.05 -7.83 8.76
N PRO A 48 8.36 -9.08 9.19
CA PRO A 48 9.60 -9.38 9.90
C PRO A 48 10.82 -8.86 9.14
N GLY A 49 11.71 -8.15 9.85
CA GLY A 49 12.90 -7.53 9.27
C GLY A 49 12.67 -6.15 8.62
N TYR A 50 11.44 -5.63 8.59
CA TYR A 50 11.13 -4.29 8.09
C TYR A 50 10.73 -3.33 9.23
N PRO A 51 11.09 -2.03 9.13
CA PRO A 51 10.78 -1.07 10.17
C PRO A 51 9.32 -0.59 10.10
N ALA A 52 8.72 -0.28 11.24
CA ALA A 52 7.38 0.31 11.30
C ALA A 52 7.32 1.76 10.76
N LYS A 53 8.44 2.50 10.85
CA LYS A 53 8.61 3.84 10.25
C LYS A 53 9.80 3.80 9.30
N ILE A 54 9.60 4.26 8.07
CA ILE A 54 10.62 4.18 7.01
C ILE A 54 11.52 5.41 6.92
N ALA A 55 11.13 6.54 7.52
CA ALA A 55 11.94 7.75 7.57
C ALA A 55 13.29 7.48 8.28
N GLY A 56 14.40 7.86 7.65
CA GLY A 56 15.77 7.60 8.11
C GLY A 56 16.26 6.15 7.92
N SER A 57 15.43 5.24 7.40
CA SER A 57 15.84 3.87 7.10
C SER A 57 16.44 3.73 5.70
N LYS A 58 16.97 2.55 5.37
CA LYS A 58 17.38 2.22 3.98
C LYS A 58 16.21 2.20 2.98
N TYR A 59 14.97 2.25 3.46
CA TYR A 59 13.74 2.29 2.68
C TYR A 59 13.08 3.67 2.66
N ASP A 60 13.77 4.72 3.14
CA ASP A 60 13.26 6.09 3.12
C ASP A 60 13.10 6.58 1.66
N PRO A 61 11.87 6.93 1.21
CA PRO A 61 11.64 7.35 -0.17
C PRO A 61 12.12 8.78 -0.46
N LYS A 62 12.40 9.60 0.58
CA LYS A 62 12.91 10.97 0.46
C LYS A 62 12.16 11.82 -0.57
N HIS A 63 10.83 11.73 -0.57
CA HIS A 63 9.99 12.50 -1.48
C HIS A 63 10.25 14.00 -1.34
N ASP A 64 10.44 14.68 -2.46
CA ASP A 64 10.48 16.14 -2.51
C ASP A 64 9.07 16.70 -2.25
N PRO A 65 8.88 17.54 -1.21
CA PRO A 65 7.60 18.18 -0.94
C PRO A 65 7.05 18.98 -2.13
N MET A 66 7.92 19.59 -2.95
CA MET A 66 7.49 20.34 -4.13
C MET A 66 6.88 19.43 -5.19
N GLU A 67 7.45 18.25 -5.42
CA GLU A 67 6.89 17.28 -6.36
C GLU A 67 5.54 16.73 -5.90
N LEU A 68 5.39 16.43 -4.60
CA LEU A 68 4.11 15.96 -4.04
C LEU A 68 2.99 16.99 -4.20
N ASN A 69 3.31 18.29 -4.14
CA ASN A 69 2.33 19.37 -4.20
C ASN A 69 1.80 19.66 -5.62
N LYS A 70 2.51 19.26 -6.69
CA LYS A 70 2.14 19.58 -8.09
C LYS A 70 0.73 19.15 -8.47
N GLN A 71 0.25 18.04 -7.92
CA GLN A 71 -1.11 17.55 -8.20
C GLN A 71 -2.17 18.54 -7.70
N GLN A 72 -2.02 19.06 -6.48
CA GLN A 72 -2.95 20.03 -5.92
C GLN A 72 -2.89 21.37 -6.66
N GLU A 73 -1.69 21.83 -7.05
CA GLU A 73 -1.53 23.06 -7.83
C GLU A 73 -2.19 22.97 -9.21
N SER A 74 -2.02 21.82 -9.88
CA SER A 74 -2.67 21.53 -11.16
C SER A 74 -4.19 21.57 -11.02
N ILE A 75 -4.74 20.93 -9.98
CA ILE A 75 -6.19 20.93 -9.71
C ILE A 75 -6.71 22.35 -9.45
N LYS A 76 -6.05 23.14 -8.59
CA LYS A 76 -6.45 24.53 -8.34
C LYS A 76 -6.48 25.36 -9.62
N ALA A 77 -5.49 25.20 -10.48
CA ALA A 77 -5.45 25.89 -11.76
C ALA A 77 -6.54 25.40 -12.72
N MET A 78 -6.88 24.10 -12.71
CA MET A 78 -7.99 23.55 -13.48
C MET A 78 -9.34 24.11 -13.00
N ASP A 79 -9.58 24.13 -11.70
CA ASP A 79 -10.81 24.62 -11.07
C ASP A 79 -11.02 26.10 -11.36
N GLU A 80 -9.97 26.91 -11.27
CA GLU A 80 -10.03 28.33 -11.59
C GLU A 80 -10.37 28.56 -13.07
N ARG A 81 -9.77 27.80 -13.99
CA ARG A 81 -10.13 27.88 -15.42
C ARG A 81 -11.57 27.42 -15.66
N ASN A 82 -12.04 26.38 -14.97
CA ASN A 82 -13.42 25.90 -15.08
C ASN A 82 -14.42 26.92 -14.55
N ARG A 83 -14.12 27.58 -13.42
CA ARG A 83 -14.92 28.66 -12.87
C ARG A 83 -15.08 29.79 -13.88
N GLN A 84 -13.99 30.26 -14.50
CA GLN A 84 -14.05 31.30 -15.54
C GLN A 84 -14.96 30.91 -16.71
N ARG A 85 -14.88 29.65 -17.18
CA ARG A 85 -15.73 29.14 -18.27
C ARG A 85 -17.21 29.15 -17.89
N VAL A 86 -17.52 28.61 -16.71
CA VAL A 86 -18.90 28.48 -16.22
C VAL A 86 -19.50 29.85 -15.92
N ASP A 87 -18.73 30.77 -15.32
CA ASP A 87 -19.19 32.14 -15.03
C ASP A 87 -19.51 32.91 -16.30
N HIS A 88 -18.68 32.80 -17.34
CA HIS A 88 -18.98 33.39 -18.65
C HIS A 88 -20.24 32.78 -19.26
N PHE A 89 -20.31 31.44 -19.31
CA PHE A 89 -21.43 30.73 -19.89
C PHE A 89 -22.77 31.07 -19.22
N LYS A 90 -22.80 31.15 -17.88
CA LYS A 90 -23.99 31.56 -17.12
C LYS A 90 -24.44 32.98 -17.46
N LYS A 91 -23.51 33.91 -17.72
CA LYS A 91 -23.81 35.32 -18.00
C LYS A 91 -24.25 35.56 -19.45
N THR A 92 -23.68 34.83 -20.42
CA THR A 92 -23.87 35.12 -21.85
C THR A 92 -24.68 34.07 -22.60
N GLY A 93 -24.87 32.88 -22.03
CA GLY A 93 -25.46 31.74 -22.72
C GLY A 93 -24.54 31.11 -23.78
N THR A 94 -23.32 31.62 -23.97
CA THR A 94 -22.33 31.10 -24.94
C THR A 94 -21.15 30.46 -24.20
N PHE A 95 -20.82 29.21 -24.53
CA PHE A 95 -19.69 28.52 -23.91
C PHE A 95 -18.39 28.77 -24.70
N ILE A 96 -17.32 29.14 -23.98
CA ILE A 96 -15.97 29.33 -24.54
C ILE A 96 -14.98 28.52 -23.69
N TYR A 97 -14.31 27.53 -24.30
CA TYR A 97 -13.35 26.66 -23.58
C TYR A 97 -11.98 27.32 -23.34
N ASP A 98 -11.46 28.03 -24.35
CA ASP A 98 -10.18 28.74 -24.24
C ASP A 98 -10.37 29.99 -23.40
N VAL A 99 -9.88 29.96 -22.16
CA VAL A 99 -10.01 31.07 -21.20
C VAL A 99 -9.40 32.37 -21.72
N LYS A 100 -8.42 32.32 -22.63
CA LYS A 100 -7.81 33.52 -23.24
C LYS A 100 -8.75 34.23 -24.21
N LYS A 101 -9.80 33.54 -24.68
CA LYS A 101 -10.82 34.07 -25.60
C LYS A 101 -12.10 34.51 -24.89
N ILE A 102 -12.19 34.37 -23.57
CA ILE A 102 -13.30 34.91 -22.77
C ILE A 102 -13.16 36.44 -22.72
N PRO A 103 -14.18 37.22 -23.14
CA PRO A 103 -14.14 38.67 -23.04
C PRO A 103 -13.91 39.13 -21.60
N LYS A 104 -13.01 40.10 -21.41
CA LYS A 104 -12.86 40.77 -20.11
C LYS A 104 -14.17 41.50 -19.81
N GLN A 105 -14.72 41.23 -18.63
CA GLN A 105 -15.93 41.88 -18.14
C GLN A 105 -15.61 43.19 -17.43
#